data_AF-A0A7Y0P2Y3-F1
#
_entry.id   AF-A0A7Y0P2Y3-F1
#
_cell.length_a   1.000
_cell.length_b   1.000
_cell.length_c   1.000
_cell.angle_alpha   90.00
_cell.angle_beta   90.00
_cell.angle_gamma   90.00
#
_symmetry.space_group_name_H-M   'P 1'
#
loop_
_entity.id
_entity.type
_entity.pdbx_description
1 polymer ?
#
loop_
_entity_poly.entity_id
_entity_poly.type
_entity_poly.pdbx_seq_one_letter_code
_entity_poly.pdbx_strand_id
1 'polypeptide(L)'
;MNVLKWQRERQDAERDRLGELWVDHDLVFARDGFKLYRGEAGGPQDPEKVSARWRTARNRLHLAENFRLHDWRASKITNDLDAHENPVEVSANARHHSPGYTMAHYGRRRAEGAKKLAASSASRLGLSSLV
;
A
#
# COMPACT_ATOMS: atom_id res chain seq x y z
N MET A 1 16.46 -4.56 -0.12
CA MET A 1 15.29 -3.74 0.27
C MET A 1 15.64 -2.95 1.53
N ASN A 2 15.85 -1.64 1.44
CA ASN A 2 16.47 -0.83 2.52
C ASN A 2 15.46 0.08 3.27
N VAL A 3 14.16 -0.13 3.07
CA VAL A 3 13.10 0.77 3.57
C VAL A 3 13.07 0.84 5.09
N LEU A 4 13.19 -0.32 5.76
CA LEU A 4 13.21 -0.36 7.23
C LEU A 4 14.46 0.29 7.81
N LYS A 5 15.61 0.17 7.12
CA LYS A 5 16.84 0.86 7.50
C LYS A 5 16.68 2.38 7.40
N TRP A 6 16.19 2.88 6.26
CA TRP A 6 15.95 4.31 6.08
C TRP A 6 14.90 4.86 7.05
N GLN A 7 13.85 4.09 7.33
CA GLN A 7 12.86 4.47 8.32
C GLN A 7 13.49 4.55 9.72
N ARG A 8 14.35 3.58 10.08
CA ARG A 8 15.06 3.57 11.34
C ARG A 8 15.99 4.77 11.47
N GLU A 9 16.82 5.03 10.46
CA GLU A 9 17.71 6.19 10.41
C GLU A 9 16.93 7.51 10.54
N ARG A 10 15.80 7.64 9.85
CA ARG A 10 14.93 8.81 9.95
C ARG A 10 14.32 8.95 11.34
N GLN A 11 13.87 7.86 11.96
CA GLN A 11 13.29 7.88 13.29
C GLN A 11 14.35 8.21 14.35
N ASP A 12 15.55 7.65 14.22
CA ASP A 12 16.68 7.95 15.11
C ASP A 12 17.05 9.44 15.03
N ALA A 13 17.18 9.99 13.82
CA ALA A 13 17.43 11.42 13.62
C ALA A 13 16.33 12.31 14.24
N GLU A 14 15.09 11.84 14.21
CA GLU A 14 13.96 12.59 14.75
C GLU A 14 13.84 12.51 16.27
N ARG A 15 14.18 11.35 16.85
CA ARG A 15 14.37 11.20 18.29
C ARG A 15 15.47 12.13 18.77
N ASP A 16 16.61 12.15 18.10
CA ASP A 16 17.74 13.00 18.46
C ASP A 16 17.39 14.50 18.37
N ARG A 17 16.61 14.88 17.35
CA ARG A 17 16.13 16.27 17.18
C ARG A 17 15.12 16.69 18.25
N LEU A 18 14.25 15.80 18.70
CA LEU A 18 13.15 16.10 19.62
C LEU A 18 13.55 15.93 21.09
N GLY A 19 14.59 15.14 21.39
CA GLY A 19 15.12 14.95 22.73
C GLY A 19 14.05 14.50 23.71
N GLU A 20 13.86 15.27 24.79
CA GLU A 20 12.90 14.97 25.86
C GLU A 20 11.43 14.99 25.41
N LEU A 21 11.11 15.61 24.26
CA LEU A 21 9.75 15.60 23.69
C LEU A 21 9.40 14.29 22.98
N TRP A 22 10.37 13.38 22.85
CA TRP A 22 10.18 12.05 22.30
C TRP A 22 9.83 11.06 23.41
N VAL A 23 8.64 10.45 23.33
CA VAL A 23 8.22 9.36 24.20
C VAL A 23 8.32 8.05 23.43
N ASP A 24 9.27 7.20 23.81
CA ASP A 24 9.50 5.94 23.10
C ASP A 24 8.46 4.88 23.48
N HIS A 25 7.90 4.25 22.46
CA HIS A 25 6.92 3.17 22.57
C HIS A 25 7.38 1.90 21.83
N ASP A 26 8.66 1.83 21.44
CA ASP A 26 9.25 0.71 20.68
C ASP A 26 8.52 0.45 19.34
N LEU A 27 8.09 1.54 18.70
CA LEU A 27 7.36 1.48 17.43
C LEU A 27 8.33 1.65 16.25
N VAL A 28 8.17 0.81 15.23
CA VAL A 28 8.93 0.90 13.97
C VAL A 28 8.52 2.11 13.13
N PHE A 29 7.26 2.53 13.24
CA PHE A 29 6.69 3.70 12.57
C PHE A 29 6.08 4.64 13.61
N ALA A 30 6.93 5.27 14.39
CA ALA A 30 6.53 6.21 15.42
C ALA A 30 6.02 7.54 14.83
N ARG A 31 5.16 8.24 15.59
CA ARG A 31 4.66 9.58 15.32
C ARG A 31 5.81 10.58 15.40
N ASP A 32 6.22 11.11 14.25
CA ASP A 32 7.21 12.19 14.18
C ASP A 32 6.60 13.57 14.48
N GLY A 33 7.42 14.63 14.40
CA GLY A 33 7.04 16.01 14.68
C GLY A 33 6.04 16.66 13.71
N PHE A 34 5.61 15.98 12.66
CA PHE A 34 4.77 16.58 11.61
C PHE A 34 3.38 16.94 12.10
N LYS A 35 3.07 18.25 12.06
CA LYS A 35 1.75 18.81 12.43
C LYS A 35 1.26 18.33 13.81
N LEU A 36 2.17 18.19 14.77
CA LEU A 36 1.81 17.96 16.17
C LEU A 36 1.06 19.19 16.71
N TYR A 37 -0.11 18.94 17.28
CA TYR A 37 -0.88 19.94 18.02
C TYR A 37 -1.16 19.35 19.40
N ARG A 38 -0.46 19.85 20.43
CA ARG A 38 -0.63 19.46 21.85
C ARG A 38 -0.43 17.95 22.17
N GLY A 39 0.46 17.25 21.46
CA GLY A 39 0.74 15.84 21.70
C GLY A 39 2.23 15.49 21.57
N GLU A 40 2.64 14.42 22.23
CA GLU A 40 4.02 13.93 22.30
C GLU A 40 4.45 13.22 21.00
N ALA A 41 5.71 13.32 20.62
CA ALA A 41 6.25 12.51 19.54
C ALA A 41 6.61 11.11 20.05
N GLY A 42 6.84 10.16 19.13
CA GLY A 42 7.26 8.79 19.46
C GLY A 42 6.12 7.77 19.63
N GLY A 43 4.90 8.23 19.94
CA GLY A 43 3.70 7.38 20.04
C GLY A 43 3.12 6.90 18.71
N PRO A 44 1.95 6.22 18.73
CA PRO A 44 1.27 5.76 17.52
C PRO A 44 0.90 6.92 16.57
N GLN A 45 1.03 6.68 15.27
CA GLN A 45 0.61 7.63 14.24
C GLN A 45 -0.90 7.81 14.24
N ASP A 46 -1.35 9.06 14.13
CA ASP A 46 -2.76 9.40 13.94
C ASP A 46 -3.18 9.09 12.48
N PRO A 47 -4.20 8.23 12.24
CA PRO A 47 -4.67 7.89 10.90
C PRO A 47 -5.02 9.09 10.03
N GLU A 48 -5.55 10.17 10.61
CA GLU A 48 -5.87 11.40 9.88
C GLU A 48 -4.61 12.09 9.37
N LYS A 49 -3.56 12.14 10.21
CA LYS A 49 -2.26 12.72 9.86
C LYS A 49 -1.55 11.89 8.79
N VAL A 50 -1.62 10.55 8.88
CA VAL A 50 -1.10 9.66 7.83
C VAL A 50 -1.83 9.92 6.51
N SER A 51 -3.16 10.02 6.55
CA SER A 51 -3.97 10.34 5.37
C SER A 51 -3.66 11.73 4.79
N ALA A 52 -3.39 12.72 5.64
CA ALA A 52 -2.99 14.06 5.21
C ALA A 52 -1.62 14.07 4.53
N ARG A 53 -0.62 13.36 5.08
CA ARG A 53 0.68 13.20 4.43
C ARG A 53 0.57 12.51 3.08
N TRP A 54 -0.26 11.47 3.03
CA TRP A 54 -0.52 10.76 1.79
C TRP A 54 -1.08 11.71 0.73
N ARG A 55 -2.06 12.56 1.06
CA ARG A 55 -2.59 13.57 0.12
C ARG A 55 -1.50 14.50 -0.41
N THR A 56 -0.58 14.96 0.44
CA THR A 56 0.57 15.77 0.01
C THR A 56 1.49 15.01 -0.94
N ALA A 57 1.84 13.76 -0.61
CA ALA A 57 2.69 12.93 -1.46
C ALA A 57 2.04 12.61 -2.80
N ARG A 58 0.75 12.25 -2.79
CA ARG A 58 -0.07 11.98 -3.97
C ARG A 58 -0.08 13.16 -4.93
N ASN A 59 -0.32 14.37 -4.42
CA ASN A 59 -0.33 15.58 -5.25
C ASN A 59 1.05 15.84 -5.88
N ARG A 60 2.14 15.64 -5.13
CA ARG A 60 3.52 15.76 -5.65
C ARG A 60 3.83 14.73 -6.72
N LEU A 61 3.20 13.56 -6.67
CA LEU A 61 3.36 12.49 -7.65
C LEU A 61 2.37 12.60 -8.82
N HIS A 62 1.55 13.65 -8.87
CA HIS A 62 0.50 13.86 -9.89
C HIS A 62 -0.45 12.66 -10.03
N LEU A 63 -0.74 11.96 -8.92
CA LEU A 63 -1.69 10.86 -8.90
C LEU A 63 -3.13 11.37 -8.78
N ALA A 64 -4.09 10.57 -9.23
CA ALA A 64 -5.51 10.91 -9.24
C ALA A 64 -6.04 11.29 -7.84
N GLU A 65 -6.94 12.26 -7.77
CA GLU A 65 -7.47 12.77 -6.49
C GLU A 65 -8.26 11.74 -5.69
N ASN A 66 -8.83 10.74 -6.36
CA ASN A 66 -9.54 9.65 -5.72
C ASN A 66 -8.62 8.52 -5.24
N PHE A 67 -7.30 8.58 -5.50
CA PHE A 67 -6.35 7.58 -5.04
C PHE A 67 -6.03 7.80 -3.55
N ARG A 68 -6.70 7.03 -2.71
CA ARG A 68 -6.64 7.04 -1.24
C ARG A 68 -5.50 6.16 -0.74
N LEU A 69 -5.13 6.35 0.52
CA LEU A 69 -4.13 5.52 1.18
C LEU A 69 -4.54 4.03 1.17
N HIS A 70 -5.83 3.74 1.33
CA HIS A 70 -6.37 2.38 1.26
C HIS A 70 -6.13 1.71 -0.11
N ASP A 71 -6.00 2.49 -1.19
CA ASP A 71 -5.84 1.93 -2.53
C ASP A 71 -4.41 1.38 -2.74
N TRP A 72 -3.44 1.70 -1.87
CA TRP A 72 -2.16 1.00 -1.79
C TRP A 72 -2.32 -0.45 -1.36
N ARG A 73 -3.15 -0.68 -0.34
CA ARG A 73 -3.46 -2.03 0.13
C ARG A 73 -4.14 -2.82 -0.99
N ALA A 74 -5.11 -2.20 -1.68
CA ALA A 74 -5.73 -2.81 -2.84
C ALA A 74 -4.72 -3.14 -3.93
N SER A 75 -3.82 -2.20 -4.27
CA SER A 75 -2.79 -2.38 -5.29
C SER A 75 -1.81 -3.51 -4.96
N LYS A 76 -1.40 -3.64 -3.70
CA LYS A 76 -0.55 -4.75 -3.25
C LYS A 76 -1.25 -6.08 -3.46
N ILE A 77 -2.50 -6.20 -3.00
CA ILE A 77 -3.27 -7.45 -3.10
C ILE A 77 -3.50 -7.83 -4.57
N THR A 78 -3.90 -6.88 -5.41
CA THR A 78 -4.11 -7.16 -6.84
C THR A 78 -2.81 -7.53 -7.54
N ASN A 79 -1.69 -6.88 -7.21
CA ASN A 79 -0.40 -7.21 -7.80
C ASN A 79 0.09 -8.60 -7.40
N ASP A 80 -0.09 -9.03 -6.14
CA ASP A 80 0.26 -10.39 -5.71
C ASP A 80 -0.60 -11.43 -6.46
N LEU A 81 -1.90 -11.17 -6.61
CA LEU A 81 -2.79 -12.07 -7.37
C LEU A 81 -2.45 -12.08 -8.87
N ASP A 82 -2.09 -10.93 -9.46
CA ASP A 82 -1.63 -10.82 -10.84
C ASP A 82 -0.27 -11.55 -11.04
N ALA A 83 0.56 -11.60 -9.99
CA ALA A 83 1.80 -12.37 -9.93
C ALA A 83 1.57 -13.88 -9.71
N HIS A 84 0.31 -14.33 -9.63
CA HIS A 84 -0.09 -15.71 -9.41
C HIS A 84 0.34 -16.28 -8.03
N GLU A 85 0.49 -15.40 -7.04
CA GLU A 85 0.70 -15.82 -5.65
C GLU A 85 -0.52 -16.60 -5.12
N ASN A 86 -0.30 -17.46 -4.12
CA ASN A 86 -1.36 -18.30 -3.57
C ASN A 86 -2.48 -17.44 -2.94
N PRO A 87 -3.74 -17.52 -3.41
CA PRO A 87 -4.84 -16.70 -2.89
C PRO A 87 -5.09 -16.86 -1.38
N VAL A 88 -4.80 -18.03 -0.80
CA VAL A 88 -4.93 -18.28 0.64
C VAL A 88 -3.90 -17.47 1.41
N GLU A 89 -2.65 -17.46 0.94
CA GLU A 89 -1.56 -16.70 1.57
C GLU A 89 -1.75 -15.20 1.39
N VAL A 90 -2.15 -14.75 0.20
CA VAL A 90 -2.49 -13.34 -0.05
C VAL A 90 -3.62 -12.88 0.87
N SER A 91 -4.66 -13.71 1.03
CA SER A 91 -5.78 -13.43 1.93
C SER A 91 -5.35 -13.36 3.40
N ALA A 92 -4.51 -14.30 3.85
CA ALA A 92 -3.96 -14.32 5.20
C ALA A 92 -3.07 -13.10 5.49
N ASN A 93 -2.19 -12.74 4.54
CA ASN A 93 -1.33 -11.56 4.62
C ASN A 93 -2.13 -10.26 4.64
N ALA A 94 -3.24 -10.21 3.90
CA ALA A 94 -4.18 -9.12 4.00
C ALA A 94 -4.94 -9.14 5.35
N ARG A 95 -5.05 -10.26 6.05
CA ARG A 95 -5.94 -10.47 7.20
C ARG A 95 -7.42 -10.33 6.81
N HIS A 96 -7.81 -10.90 5.68
CA HIS A 96 -9.22 -11.05 5.35
C HIS A 96 -9.79 -12.30 6.00
N HIS A 97 -11.09 -12.27 6.32
CA HIS A 97 -11.77 -13.38 6.98
C HIS A 97 -11.87 -14.64 6.10
N SER A 98 -11.74 -14.50 4.77
CA SER A 98 -11.73 -15.63 3.84
C SER A 98 -10.98 -15.32 2.53
N PRO A 99 -10.38 -16.35 1.89
CA PRO A 99 -9.84 -16.23 0.54
C PRO A 99 -10.91 -15.86 -0.50
N GLY A 100 -12.13 -16.37 -0.34
CA GLY A 100 -13.27 -16.03 -1.20
C GLY A 100 -13.57 -14.53 -1.21
N TYR A 101 -13.56 -13.87 -0.05
CA TYR A 101 -13.68 -12.41 0.04
C TYR A 101 -12.56 -11.70 -0.74
N THR A 102 -11.31 -12.16 -0.56
CA THR A 102 -10.16 -11.58 -1.27
C THR A 102 -10.31 -11.70 -2.79
N MET A 103 -10.70 -12.87 -3.28
CA MET A 103 -10.89 -13.11 -4.71
C MET A 103 -12.07 -12.33 -5.30
N ALA A 104 -13.18 -12.21 -4.57
CA ALA A 104 -14.35 -11.46 -5.03
C ALA A 104 -14.06 -9.95 -5.21
N HIS A 105 -13.26 -9.37 -4.30
CA HIS A 105 -12.95 -7.95 -4.28
C HIS A 105 -11.69 -7.58 -5.09
N TYR A 106 -10.69 -8.47 -5.14
CA TYR A 106 -9.37 -8.17 -5.72
C TYR A 106 -8.94 -9.13 -6.84
N GLY A 107 -9.58 -10.29 -7.00
CA GLY A 107 -9.26 -11.26 -8.05
C GLY A 107 -9.72 -10.85 -9.46
N ARG A 108 -10.39 -9.70 -9.60
CA ARG A 108 -10.74 -9.14 -10.90
C ARG A 108 -9.46 -8.63 -11.57
N ARG A 109 -9.03 -9.30 -12.64
CA ARG A 109 -7.91 -8.83 -13.49
C ARG A 109 -8.21 -7.41 -13.96
N ARG A 110 -7.21 -6.53 -13.94
CA ARG A 110 -7.30 -5.22 -14.60
C ARG A 110 -7.73 -5.44 -16.05
N ALA A 111 -8.63 -4.61 -16.58
CA ALA A 111 -9.17 -4.78 -17.94
C ALA A 111 -8.06 -4.99 -18.99
N GLU A 112 -6.93 -4.29 -18.85
CA GLU A 112 -5.74 -4.45 -19.70
C GLU A 112 -5.06 -5.82 -19.56
N GLY A 113 -4.97 -6.39 -18.35
CA GLY A 113 -4.47 -7.74 -18.13
C GLY A 113 -5.40 -8.81 -18.73
N ALA A 114 -6.71 -8.62 -18.59
CA ALA A 114 -7.72 -9.48 -19.21
C ALA A 114 -7.65 -9.42 -20.74
N LYS A 115 -7.46 -8.23 -21.33
CA LYS A 115 -7.24 -8.04 -22.78
C LYS A 115 -6.00 -8.77 -23.27
N LYS A 116 -4.87 -8.68 -22.54
CA LYS A 116 -3.62 -9.39 -22.89
C LYS A 116 -3.81 -10.90 -22.93
N LEU A 117 -4.53 -11.45 -21.95
CA LEU A 117 -4.86 -12.86 -21.91
C LEU A 117 -5.83 -13.27 -23.02
N ALA A 118 -6.90 -12.49 -23.24
CA ALA A 118 -7.85 -12.71 -24.32
C ALA A 118 -7.17 -12.71 -25.70
N ALA A 119 -6.27 -11.75 -25.95
CA ALA A 119 -5.46 -11.67 -27.16
C ALA A 119 -4.56 -12.91 -27.33
N SER A 120 -3.92 -13.36 -26.24
CA SER A 120 -3.07 -14.57 -26.28
C SER A 120 -3.84 -15.87 -26.52
N SER A 121 -5.11 -15.95 -26.12
CA SER A 121 -6.00 -17.07 -26.40
C SER A 121 -6.64 -17.01 -27.78
N ALA A 122 -6.91 -15.82 -28.32
CA ALA A 122 -7.44 -15.65 -29.68
C ALA A 122 -6.47 -16.21 -30.74
N SER A 123 -5.15 -16.06 -30.53
CA SER A 123 -4.11 -16.65 -31.38
C SER A 123 -4.11 -18.19 -31.35
N ARG A 124 -4.44 -18.80 -30.20
CA ARG A 124 -4.49 -20.27 -30.05
C ARG A 124 -5.77 -20.89 -30.59
N LEU A 125 -6.86 -20.12 -30.63
CA LEU A 125 -8.16 -20.53 -31.14
C LEU A 125 -8.36 -20.21 -32.62
N GLY A 126 -7.33 -19.71 -33.31
CA GLY A 126 -7.40 -19.40 -34.75
C GLY A 126 -8.31 -18.22 -35.10
N LEU A 127 -8.67 -17.38 -34.13
CA LEU A 127 -9.56 -16.23 -34.30
C LEU A 127 -8.82 -14.95 -34.69
N SER A 128 -7.51 -15.03 -34.97
CA SER A 128 -6.66 -13.88 -35.25
C SER A 128 -6.96 -13.16 -36.57
N SER A 129 -7.81 -13.71 -37.44
CA SER A 129 -8.14 -13.14 -38.75
C SER A 129 -9.51 -12.43 -38.81
N LEU A 130 -10.19 -12.26 -37.67
CA LEU A 130 -11.52 -11.60 -37.60
C LEU A 130 -11.47 -10.17 -37.04
N VAL A 131 -10.29 -9.55 -37.03
CA VAL A 131 -10.08 -8.12 -36.71
C VAL A 131 -9.52 -7.42 -37.94
#